data_AF-A0A8C0VKR3-F1
#
_entry.id   AF-A0A8C0VKR3-F1
#
_cell.length_a   1.000
_cell.length_b   1.000
_cell.length_c   1.000
_cell.angle_alpha   90.00
_cell.angle_beta   90.00
_cell.angle_gamma   90.00
#
_symmetry.space_group_name_H-M   'P 1'
#
loop_
_entity.id
_entity.type
_entity.pdbx_description
1 polymer ?
#
loop_
_entity_poly.entity_id
_entity_poly.type
_entity_poly.pdbx_seq_one_letter_code
_entity_poly.pdbx_strand_id
1 'polypeptide(L)'
;ATAGRLLPPGERLRDKAFEYCQRLIEQSNRRPLKKEDGDLQKACLIEAVTIMDIICKQDSSYVCRAVSFLKVLHSRICGDATYARALLPIAQFFLNHSKLAAVDSDAIYKHLLTDIPAQLFHNPSLAFEFVQFCKDNSQLLTDSSSIFRQSFPNLFKFLAWNSPPLISEFVDLLPFLLDPGTTIEIFHLLLDLPCLTAALDIQQSTGITGNGTAALSWPEVDFSPLCQLCQHSKALWGIGKGNWEQTFNSHFSFAHSLVPLRQLLGSLAGSPRVVQCAESVPVLLELFFRVVAEFADESLINQLVVLLLQRSDQLYEIPAFKEDVVLGSQLAMLCRLRPALVVELSTEILEFSGAVSNIQSKEAIFTHMVWAIGEYLSVSYDKRCTVEQITRFFETLEAVLFEITQLRPQASTPSCAPRAISVLMATLTKLAARSQDLIPRVSMFLSKMRTFVQSPAVTSVYCEEDLEEILIRATELMNLLKMPSVAQFVFTPPVASTQFQRDVNDSLPLALRMVTQLLEPAPGSMPV
;
A
#
# COMPACT_ATOMS: atom_id res chain seq x y z
N ALA A 1 -56.10 -46.16 -4.16
CA ALA A 1 -56.18 -45.13 -3.10
C ALA A 1 -54.92 -45.23 -2.23
N THR A 2 -53.84 -44.62 -2.68
CA THR A 2 -52.58 -44.55 -1.92
C THR A 2 -52.70 -43.37 -0.96
N ALA A 3 -52.80 -43.66 0.33
CA ALA A 3 -52.80 -42.67 1.40
C ALA A 3 -51.51 -41.84 1.29
N GLY A 4 -51.66 -40.56 0.91
CA GLY A 4 -50.57 -39.60 0.89
C GLY A 4 -50.02 -39.47 2.30
N ARG A 5 -48.81 -40.00 2.54
CA ARG A 5 -48.04 -39.65 3.73
C ARG A 5 -47.90 -38.13 3.70
N LEU A 6 -48.62 -37.46 4.59
CA LEU A 6 -48.43 -36.04 4.85
C LEU A 6 -46.98 -35.88 5.28
N LEU A 7 -46.21 -35.15 4.48
CA LEU A 7 -44.83 -34.80 4.82
C LEU A 7 -44.81 -34.19 6.24
N PRO A 8 -43.76 -34.45 7.04
CA PRO A 8 -43.52 -33.75 8.28
C PRO A 8 -43.72 -32.23 8.11
N PRO A 9 -44.22 -31.51 9.13
CA PRO A 9 -44.53 -30.08 9.01
C PRO A 9 -43.37 -29.23 8.45
N GLY A 10 -42.13 -29.56 8.82
CA GLY A 10 -40.92 -28.89 8.30
C GLY A 10 -40.63 -29.17 6.82
N GLU A 11 -40.81 -30.40 6.36
CA GLU A 11 -40.66 -30.77 4.93
C GLU A 11 -41.75 -30.11 4.08
N ARG A 12 -42.99 -30.07 4.59
CA ARG A 12 -44.10 -29.38 3.92
C ARG A 12 -43.87 -27.87 3.82
N LEU A 13 -43.32 -27.25 4.88
CA LEU A 13 -42.98 -25.82 4.85
C LEU A 13 -41.89 -25.54 3.81
N ARG A 14 -40.83 -26.35 3.75
CA ARG A 14 -39.77 -26.21 2.75
C ARG A 14 -40.30 -26.33 1.32
N ASP A 15 -41.08 -27.37 1.04
CA ASP A 15 -41.67 -27.58 -0.29
C ASP A 15 -42.53 -26.37 -0.73
N LYS A 16 -43.41 -25.89 0.15
CA LYS A 16 -44.29 -24.76 -0.16
C LYS A 16 -43.56 -23.42 -0.23
N ALA A 17 -42.54 -23.21 0.62
CA ALA A 17 -41.68 -22.03 0.55
C ALA A 17 -40.88 -22.01 -0.76
N PHE A 18 -40.34 -23.16 -1.18
CA PHE A 18 -39.63 -23.30 -2.44
C PHE A 18 -40.54 -22.99 -3.65
N GLU A 19 -41.73 -23.59 -3.69
CA GLU A 19 -42.73 -23.29 -4.73
C GLU A 19 -43.13 -21.81 -4.74
N TYR A 20 -43.28 -21.20 -3.57
CA TYR A 20 -43.61 -19.78 -3.46
C TYR A 20 -42.49 -18.90 -4.02
N CYS A 21 -41.22 -19.19 -3.68
CA CYS A 21 -40.06 -18.47 -4.22
C CYS A 21 -39.99 -18.58 -5.75
N GLN A 22 -40.23 -19.77 -6.31
CA GLN A 22 -40.28 -19.94 -7.76
C GLN A 22 -41.37 -19.09 -8.41
N ARG A 23 -42.58 -19.08 -7.83
CA ARG A 23 -43.69 -18.25 -8.32
C ARG A 23 -43.37 -16.76 -8.27
N LEU A 24 -42.72 -16.28 -7.20
CA LEU A 24 -42.30 -14.87 -7.11
C LEU A 24 -41.29 -14.51 -8.21
N ILE A 25 -40.31 -15.38 -8.45
CA ILE A 25 -39.30 -15.16 -9.51
C ILE A 25 -39.94 -15.22 -10.91
N GLU A 26 -40.92 -16.09 -11.14
CA GLU A 26 -41.68 -16.13 -12.39
C GLU A 26 -42.53 -14.87 -12.60
N GLN A 27 -43.15 -14.37 -11.53
CA GLN A 27 -43.95 -13.14 -11.58
C GLN A 27 -43.10 -11.91 -11.89
N SER A 28 -41.82 -11.91 -11.50
CA SER A 28 -40.89 -10.84 -11.83
C SER A 28 -40.61 -10.72 -13.34
N ASN A 29 -41.07 -11.65 -14.19
CA ASN A 29 -41.03 -11.49 -15.66
C ASN A 29 -41.98 -10.39 -16.16
N ARG A 30 -42.97 -10.01 -15.35
CA ARG A 30 -43.96 -9.02 -15.74
C ARG A 30 -43.37 -7.63 -15.61
N ARG A 31 -43.50 -6.84 -16.67
CA ARG A 31 -43.06 -5.44 -16.67
C ARG A 31 -43.79 -4.67 -15.55
N PRO A 32 -43.07 -3.98 -14.67
CA PRO A 32 -43.69 -3.17 -13.63
C PRO A 32 -44.45 -2.00 -14.25
N LEU A 33 -45.59 -1.63 -13.66
CA LEU A 33 -46.40 -0.50 -14.12
C LEU A 33 -45.86 0.83 -13.56
N LYS A 34 -45.31 0.80 -12.33
CA LYS A 34 -44.67 1.93 -11.67
C LYS A 34 -43.22 1.60 -11.33
N LYS A 35 -42.41 2.65 -11.15
CA LYS A 35 -41.01 2.50 -10.70
C LYS A 35 -40.92 1.78 -9.35
N GLU A 36 -41.77 2.13 -8.39
CA GLU A 36 -41.85 1.50 -7.06
C GLU A 36 -42.15 0.00 -7.15
N ASP A 37 -43.04 -0.40 -8.07
CA ASP A 37 -43.33 -1.82 -8.32
C ASP A 37 -42.09 -2.56 -8.84
N GLY A 38 -41.28 -1.90 -9.66
CA GLY A 38 -40.02 -2.45 -10.17
C GLY A 38 -38.96 -2.61 -9.09
N ASP A 39 -38.83 -1.63 -8.19
CA ASP A 39 -37.92 -1.72 -7.04
C ASP A 39 -38.36 -2.82 -6.05
N LEU A 40 -39.68 -2.94 -5.82
CA LEU A 40 -40.25 -4.04 -5.03
C LEU A 40 -40.01 -5.40 -5.68
N GLN A 41 -40.20 -5.53 -7.00
CA GLN A 41 -39.91 -6.76 -7.73
C GLN A 41 -38.45 -7.21 -7.54
N LYS A 42 -37.49 -6.27 -7.58
CA LYS A 42 -36.07 -6.57 -7.35
C LYS A 42 -35.79 -7.00 -5.91
N ALA A 43 -36.40 -6.34 -4.93
CA ALA A 43 -36.31 -6.74 -3.53
C ALA A 43 -36.88 -8.15 -3.31
N CYS A 44 -38.04 -8.46 -3.88
CA CYS A 44 -38.64 -9.80 -3.82
C CYS A 44 -37.75 -10.87 -4.49
N LEU A 45 -37.04 -10.53 -5.57
CA LEU A 45 -36.07 -11.43 -6.19
C LEU A 45 -34.91 -11.76 -5.25
N ILE A 46 -34.33 -10.74 -4.60
CA ILE A 46 -33.25 -10.93 -3.63
C ILE A 46 -33.70 -11.88 -2.51
N GLU A 47 -34.84 -11.60 -1.89
CA GLU A 47 -35.38 -12.42 -0.80
C GLU A 47 -35.71 -13.85 -1.25
N ALA A 48 -36.35 -14.01 -2.42
CA ALA A 48 -36.71 -15.33 -2.93
C ALA A 48 -35.46 -16.21 -3.17
N VAL A 49 -34.40 -15.63 -3.74
CA VAL A 49 -33.14 -16.37 -3.98
C VAL A 49 -32.46 -16.72 -2.66
N THR A 50 -32.42 -15.80 -1.69
CA THR A 50 -31.86 -16.05 -0.35
C THR A 50 -32.61 -17.16 0.39
N ILE A 51 -33.94 -17.17 0.33
CA ILE A 51 -34.76 -18.23 0.93
C ILE A 51 -34.50 -19.57 0.22
N MET A 52 -34.37 -19.58 -1.11
CA MET A 52 -34.01 -20.80 -1.85
C MET A 52 -32.64 -21.36 -1.43
N ASP A 53 -31.64 -20.50 -1.18
CA ASP A 53 -30.32 -20.89 -0.63
C ASP A 53 -30.46 -21.52 0.76
N ILE A 54 -31.23 -20.91 1.66
CA ILE A 54 -31.49 -21.45 3.00
C ILE A 54 -32.15 -22.83 2.93
N ILE A 55 -33.15 -23.01 2.04
CA ILE A 55 -33.82 -24.30 1.85
C ILE A 55 -32.82 -25.35 1.35
N CYS A 56 -31.97 -25.01 0.37
CA CYS A 56 -31.00 -25.93 -0.21
C CYS A 56 -29.87 -26.30 0.77
N LYS A 57 -29.52 -25.41 1.71
CA LYS A 57 -28.61 -25.71 2.82
C LYS A 57 -29.21 -26.70 3.81
N GLN A 58 -30.53 -26.64 4.03
CA GLN A 58 -31.22 -27.57 4.93
C GLN A 58 -31.50 -28.93 4.28
N ASP A 59 -31.76 -28.96 2.97
CA ASP A 59 -32.10 -30.16 2.23
C ASP A 59 -31.53 -30.11 0.80
N SER A 60 -30.51 -30.94 0.56
CA SER A 60 -29.77 -30.97 -0.70
C SER A 60 -30.60 -31.50 -1.88
N SER A 61 -31.75 -32.13 -1.65
CA SER A 61 -32.62 -32.63 -2.73
C SER A 61 -33.16 -31.51 -3.62
N TYR A 62 -33.25 -30.28 -3.11
CA TYR A 62 -33.73 -29.10 -3.85
C TYR A 62 -32.66 -28.46 -4.75
N VAL A 63 -31.37 -28.78 -4.55
CA VAL A 63 -30.24 -28.10 -5.21
C VAL A 63 -30.34 -28.19 -6.74
N CYS A 64 -30.54 -29.37 -7.31
CA CYS A 64 -30.59 -29.54 -8.77
C CYS A 64 -31.74 -28.73 -9.42
N ARG A 65 -32.89 -28.65 -8.73
CA ARG A 65 -34.05 -27.86 -9.19
C ARG A 65 -33.78 -26.36 -9.06
N ALA A 66 -33.15 -25.93 -7.96
CA ALA A 66 -32.79 -24.54 -7.75
C ALA A 66 -31.73 -24.05 -8.75
N VAL A 67 -30.67 -24.85 -8.97
CA VAL A 67 -29.58 -24.54 -9.89
C VAL A 67 -30.08 -24.30 -11.31
N SER A 68 -30.92 -25.20 -11.84
CA SER A 68 -31.45 -25.05 -13.21
C SER A 68 -32.29 -23.78 -13.34
N PHE A 69 -33.12 -23.48 -12.34
CA PHE A 69 -33.96 -22.30 -12.32
C PHE A 69 -33.15 -20.99 -12.16
N LEU A 70 -32.17 -20.97 -11.27
CA LEU A 70 -31.33 -19.80 -11.01
C LEU A 70 -30.37 -19.50 -12.17
N LYS A 71 -29.93 -20.51 -12.94
CA LYS A 71 -29.20 -20.26 -14.21
C LYS A 71 -30.04 -19.50 -15.21
N VAL A 72 -31.31 -19.88 -15.37
CA VAL A 72 -32.25 -19.18 -16.27
C VAL A 72 -32.48 -17.74 -15.77
N LEU A 73 -32.71 -17.57 -14.47
CA LEU A 73 -32.82 -16.25 -13.84
C LEU A 73 -31.58 -15.38 -14.10
N HIS A 74 -30.39 -15.91 -13.83
CA HIS A 74 -29.12 -15.21 -14.05
C HIS A 74 -28.99 -14.75 -15.50
N SER A 75 -29.19 -15.67 -16.47
CA SER A 75 -29.08 -15.36 -17.90
C SER A 75 -30.04 -14.27 -18.37
N ARG A 76 -31.19 -14.13 -17.69
CA ARG A 76 -32.19 -13.11 -17.99
C ARG A 76 -31.78 -11.74 -17.47
N ILE A 77 -31.19 -11.67 -16.28
CA ILE A 77 -30.95 -10.40 -15.57
C ILE A 77 -29.51 -9.91 -15.61
N CYS A 78 -28.53 -10.75 -15.96
CA CYS A 78 -27.11 -10.37 -15.93
C CYS A 78 -26.76 -9.21 -16.87
N GLY A 79 -27.49 -9.04 -17.98
CA GLY A 79 -27.27 -7.93 -18.92
C GLY A 79 -27.79 -6.57 -18.44
N ASP A 80 -28.59 -6.53 -17.39
CA ASP A 80 -29.22 -5.30 -16.89
C ASP A 80 -28.61 -4.89 -15.55
N ALA A 81 -27.82 -3.81 -15.59
CA ALA A 81 -27.15 -3.22 -14.44
C ALA A 81 -28.11 -2.87 -13.29
N THR A 82 -29.39 -2.64 -13.56
CA THR A 82 -30.37 -2.32 -12.52
C THR A 82 -30.73 -3.51 -11.62
N TYR A 83 -30.32 -4.73 -12.00
CA TYR A 83 -30.44 -5.96 -11.19
C TYR A 83 -29.15 -6.34 -10.48
N ALA A 84 -28.10 -5.50 -10.47
CA ALA A 84 -26.80 -5.83 -9.88
C ALA A 84 -26.89 -6.37 -8.44
N ARG A 85 -27.76 -5.79 -7.59
CA ARG A 85 -27.97 -6.27 -6.22
C ARG A 85 -28.60 -7.67 -6.15
N ALA A 86 -29.45 -8.03 -7.12
CA ALA A 86 -30.04 -9.37 -7.22
C ALA A 86 -29.05 -10.43 -7.73
N LEU A 87 -27.94 -10.02 -8.35
CA LEU A 87 -26.87 -10.95 -8.76
C LEU A 87 -26.04 -11.45 -7.58
N LEU A 88 -25.92 -10.68 -6.49
CA LEU A 88 -25.19 -11.08 -5.27
C LEU A 88 -25.75 -12.34 -4.61
N PRO A 89 -27.06 -12.45 -4.26
CA PRO A 89 -27.61 -13.67 -3.68
C PRO A 89 -27.59 -14.85 -4.65
N ILE A 90 -27.65 -14.61 -5.97
CA ILE A 90 -27.47 -15.67 -6.98
C ILE A 90 -26.04 -16.20 -6.93
N ALA A 91 -25.04 -15.31 -6.90
CA ALA A 91 -23.64 -15.70 -6.77
C ALA A 91 -23.37 -16.44 -5.44
N GLN A 92 -23.97 -15.98 -4.33
CA GLN A 92 -23.91 -16.66 -3.04
C GLN A 92 -24.46 -18.09 -3.12
N PHE A 93 -25.61 -18.27 -3.76
CA PHE A 93 -26.20 -19.59 -3.96
C PHE A 93 -25.23 -20.52 -4.73
N PHE A 94 -24.64 -20.03 -5.81
CA PHE A 94 -23.66 -20.82 -6.56
C PHE A 94 -22.39 -21.10 -5.74
N LEU A 95 -21.91 -20.18 -4.90
CA LEU A 95 -20.76 -20.44 -4.02
C LEU A 95 -21.04 -21.59 -3.05
N ASN A 96 -22.26 -21.64 -2.50
CA ASN A 96 -22.64 -22.66 -1.52
C ASN A 96 -22.87 -24.03 -2.16
N HIS A 97 -23.33 -24.08 -3.42
CA HIS A 97 -23.92 -25.29 -4.00
C HIS A 97 -23.31 -25.77 -5.33
N SER A 98 -22.44 -25.00 -5.99
CA SER A 98 -21.85 -25.36 -7.31
C SER A 98 -21.11 -26.69 -7.29
N LYS A 99 -20.33 -26.95 -6.24
CA LYS A 99 -19.60 -28.22 -6.03
C LYS A 99 -20.54 -29.42 -5.94
N LEU A 100 -21.64 -29.29 -5.19
CA LEU A 100 -22.65 -30.34 -5.05
C LEU A 100 -23.41 -30.59 -6.37
N ALA A 101 -23.64 -29.53 -7.14
CA ALA A 101 -24.36 -29.58 -8.40
C ALA A 101 -23.49 -29.94 -9.61
N ALA A 102 -22.17 -30.10 -9.44
CA ALA A 102 -21.19 -30.27 -10.51
C ALA A 102 -21.36 -29.21 -11.64
N VAL A 103 -21.63 -27.97 -11.24
CA VAL A 103 -21.84 -26.85 -12.15
C VAL A 103 -20.65 -25.92 -12.11
N ASP A 104 -20.09 -25.64 -13.29
CA ASP A 104 -19.16 -24.53 -13.48
C ASP A 104 -19.91 -23.19 -13.38
N SER A 105 -19.51 -22.37 -12.41
CA SER A 105 -20.05 -21.04 -12.14
C SER A 105 -19.02 -19.92 -12.34
N ASP A 106 -17.85 -20.21 -12.92
CA ASP A 106 -16.79 -19.22 -13.13
C ASP A 106 -17.23 -18.05 -14.00
N ALA A 107 -18.07 -18.30 -15.00
CA ALA A 107 -18.64 -17.24 -15.84
C ALA A 107 -19.51 -16.25 -15.04
N ILE A 108 -20.21 -16.73 -14.01
CA ILE A 108 -21.03 -15.91 -13.12
C ILE A 108 -20.12 -15.02 -12.27
N TYR A 109 -19.08 -15.59 -11.65
CA TYR A 109 -18.13 -14.84 -10.83
C TYR A 109 -17.32 -13.84 -11.64
N LYS A 110 -16.90 -14.22 -12.85
CA LYS A 110 -16.23 -13.31 -13.77
C LYS A 110 -17.08 -12.08 -14.05
N HIS A 111 -18.31 -12.29 -14.51
CA HIS A 111 -19.23 -11.20 -14.79
C HIS A 111 -19.49 -10.33 -13.56
N LEU A 112 -19.76 -10.96 -12.41
CA LEU A 112 -20.03 -10.28 -11.15
C LEU A 112 -18.83 -9.41 -10.71
N LEU A 113 -17.62 -9.98 -10.69
CA LEU A 113 -16.42 -9.35 -10.14
C LEU A 113 -15.75 -8.38 -11.12
N THR A 114 -15.98 -8.50 -12.42
CA THR A 114 -15.39 -7.58 -13.41
C THR A 114 -16.35 -6.49 -13.86
N ASP A 115 -17.55 -6.86 -14.30
CA ASP A 115 -18.41 -5.93 -15.05
C ASP A 115 -19.19 -5.00 -14.12
N ILE A 116 -19.68 -5.53 -12.99
CA ILE A 116 -20.50 -4.76 -12.05
C ILE A 116 -19.69 -3.64 -11.39
N PRO A 117 -18.53 -3.87 -10.76
CA PRO A 117 -17.78 -2.79 -10.13
C PRO A 117 -17.24 -1.80 -11.16
N ALA A 118 -16.93 -2.26 -12.38
CA ALA A 118 -16.47 -1.37 -13.44
C ALA A 118 -17.53 -0.35 -13.88
N GLN A 119 -18.81 -0.69 -13.81
CA GLN A 119 -19.93 0.15 -14.26
C GLN A 119 -20.62 0.90 -13.13
N LEU A 120 -20.76 0.26 -11.96
CA LEU A 120 -21.61 0.73 -10.86
C LEU A 120 -20.82 1.12 -9.61
N PHE A 121 -19.51 1.42 -9.75
CA PHE A 121 -18.68 1.90 -8.64
C PHE A 121 -19.26 3.13 -7.92
N HIS A 122 -20.07 3.93 -8.61
CA HIS A 122 -20.65 5.17 -8.08
C HIS A 122 -21.85 4.96 -7.14
N ASN A 123 -22.39 3.74 -7.04
CA ASN A 123 -23.52 3.43 -6.18
C ASN A 123 -23.04 2.97 -4.78
N PRO A 124 -23.20 3.78 -3.72
CA PRO A 124 -22.62 3.49 -2.41
C PRO A 124 -23.25 2.26 -1.73
N SER A 125 -24.57 2.08 -1.86
CA SER A 125 -25.27 0.94 -1.26
C SER A 125 -24.83 -0.38 -1.90
N LEU A 126 -24.71 -0.40 -3.23
CA LEU A 126 -24.20 -1.57 -3.94
C LEU A 126 -22.73 -1.83 -3.57
N ALA A 127 -21.90 -0.79 -3.54
CA ALA A 127 -20.48 -0.91 -3.20
C ALA A 127 -20.28 -1.57 -1.83
N PHE A 128 -21.05 -1.13 -0.82
CA PHE A 128 -21.02 -1.71 0.52
C PHE A 128 -21.46 -3.18 0.52
N GLU A 129 -22.62 -3.49 -0.06
CA GLU A 129 -23.12 -4.88 -0.13
C GLU A 129 -22.19 -5.81 -0.91
N PHE A 130 -21.55 -5.30 -1.95
CA PHE A 130 -20.62 -6.06 -2.78
C PHE A 130 -19.32 -6.37 -2.04
N VAL A 131 -18.73 -5.37 -1.37
CA VAL A 131 -17.50 -5.55 -0.58
C VAL A 131 -17.77 -6.47 0.59
N GLN A 132 -18.93 -6.32 1.26
CA GLN A 132 -19.38 -7.21 2.33
C GLN A 132 -19.52 -8.66 1.82
N PHE A 133 -20.14 -8.87 0.66
CA PHE A 133 -20.21 -10.19 0.03
C PHE A 133 -18.82 -10.79 -0.23
N CYS A 134 -17.88 -10.00 -0.75
CA CYS A 134 -16.51 -10.45 -0.97
C CYS A 134 -15.78 -10.79 0.34
N LYS A 135 -15.99 -9.98 1.39
CA LYS A 135 -15.40 -10.18 2.72
C LYS A 135 -15.92 -11.48 3.35
N ASP A 136 -17.24 -11.66 3.39
CA ASP A 136 -17.87 -12.81 4.03
C ASP A 136 -17.55 -14.14 3.35
N ASN A 137 -17.19 -14.09 2.06
CA ASN A 137 -16.86 -15.26 1.25
C ASN A 137 -15.40 -15.32 0.82
N SER A 138 -14.51 -14.54 1.45
CA SER A 138 -13.14 -14.31 0.95
C SER A 138 -12.33 -15.61 0.80
N GLN A 139 -12.43 -16.52 1.77
CA GLN A 139 -11.78 -17.83 1.72
C GLN A 139 -12.31 -18.69 0.57
N LEU A 140 -13.64 -18.81 0.47
CA LEU A 140 -14.28 -19.60 -0.59
C LEU A 140 -13.99 -19.04 -1.98
N LEU A 141 -14.01 -17.72 -2.13
CA LEU A 141 -13.70 -17.04 -3.39
C LEU A 141 -12.24 -17.28 -3.80
N THR A 142 -11.31 -17.22 -2.84
CA THR A 142 -9.89 -17.50 -3.06
C THR A 142 -9.65 -18.95 -3.48
N ASP A 143 -10.32 -19.90 -2.81
CA ASP A 143 -10.19 -21.33 -3.09
C ASP A 143 -10.88 -21.76 -4.40
N SER A 144 -11.99 -21.12 -4.74
CA SER A 144 -12.80 -21.51 -5.90
C SER A 144 -12.34 -20.89 -7.21
N SER A 145 -11.72 -19.70 -7.18
CA SER A 145 -11.42 -19.00 -8.42
C SER A 145 -10.26 -18.00 -8.30
N SER A 146 -9.27 -18.14 -9.18
CA SER A 146 -8.22 -17.13 -9.36
C SER A 146 -8.77 -15.77 -9.85
N ILE A 147 -10.02 -15.76 -10.35
CA ILE A 147 -10.74 -14.57 -10.81
C ILE A 147 -10.88 -13.55 -9.67
N PHE A 148 -11.06 -14.02 -8.42
CA PHE A 148 -11.24 -13.12 -7.29
C PHE A 148 -10.03 -12.22 -7.08
N ARG A 149 -8.83 -12.80 -7.00
CA ARG A 149 -7.59 -12.02 -6.88
C ARG A 149 -7.41 -11.11 -8.09
N GLN A 150 -7.58 -11.63 -9.31
CA GLN A 150 -7.44 -10.83 -10.54
C GLN A 150 -8.47 -9.68 -10.68
N SER A 151 -9.55 -9.70 -9.88
CA SER A 151 -10.59 -8.68 -9.89
C SER A 151 -10.29 -7.47 -9.01
N PHE A 152 -9.17 -7.47 -8.25
CA PHE A 152 -8.80 -6.39 -7.33
C PHE A 152 -8.92 -4.99 -7.97
N PRO A 153 -8.50 -4.70 -9.23
CA PRO A 153 -8.54 -3.33 -9.75
C PRO A 153 -9.96 -2.74 -9.76
N ASN A 154 -10.95 -3.58 -10.02
CA ASN A 154 -12.35 -3.20 -10.06
C ASN A 154 -12.94 -3.06 -8.64
N LEU A 155 -12.49 -3.87 -7.67
CA LEU A 155 -12.85 -3.70 -6.27
C LEU A 155 -12.30 -2.38 -5.73
N PHE A 156 -11.05 -2.03 -6.03
CA PHE A 156 -10.43 -0.77 -5.62
C PHE A 156 -11.14 0.47 -6.19
N LYS A 157 -11.94 0.37 -7.25
CA LYS A 157 -12.82 1.47 -7.68
C LYS A 157 -13.93 1.77 -6.69
N PHE A 158 -14.49 0.74 -6.06
CA PHE A 158 -15.48 0.95 -4.99
C PHE A 158 -14.85 1.74 -3.85
N LEU A 159 -13.64 1.36 -3.44
CA LEU A 159 -12.89 2.06 -2.41
C LEU A 159 -12.54 3.50 -2.82
N ALA A 160 -11.98 3.69 -4.02
CA ALA A 160 -11.61 5.00 -4.56
C ALA A 160 -12.81 5.95 -4.60
N TRP A 161 -13.97 5.46 -5.04
CA TRP A 161 -15.16 6.30 -5.16
C TRP A 161 -15.91 6.52 -3.85
N ASN A 162 -16.01 5.51 -2.99
CA ASN A 162 -16.87 5.51 -1.80
C ASN A 162 -16.08 5.49 -0.48
N SER A 163 -14.82 5.93 -0.49
CA SER A 163 -14.09 6.26 0.73
C SER A 163 -14.70 7.52 1.40
N PRO A 164 -14.70 7.65 2.75
CA PRO A 164 -14.17 6.71 3.76
C PRO A 164 -15.07 5.54 4.23
N PRO A 165 -16.40 5.46 3.97
CA PRO A 165 -17.25 4.40 4.54
C PRO A 165 -16.80 2.95 4.31
N LEU A 166 -16.05 2.68 3.23
CA LEU A 166 -15.62 1.32 2.89
C LEU A 166 -14.27 0.89 3.49
N ILE A 167 -13.57 1.78 4.21
CA ILE A 167 -12.21 1.47 4.68
C ILE A 167 -12.20 0.26 5.62
N SER A 168 -13.14 0.19 6.58
CA SER A 168 -13.22 -0.93 7.53
C SER A 168 -13.37 -2.27 6.81
N GLU A 169 -14.23 -2.30 5.79
CA GLU A 169 -14.49 -3.50 4.99
C GLU A 169 -13.28 -3.88 4.13
N PHE A 170 -12.55 -2.89 3.60
CA PHE A 170 -11.34 -3.12 2.82
C PHE A 170 -10.15 -3.56 3.67
N VAL A 171 -10.07 -3.14 4.94
CA VAL A 171 -9.05 -3.62 5.88
C VAL A 171 -9.18 -5.13 6.09
N ASP A 172 -10.40 -5.64 6.16
CA ASP A 172 -10.64 -7.09 6.28
C ASP A 172 -10.49 -7.83 4.95
N LEU A 173 -10.76 -7.17 3.82
CA LEU A 173 -10.72 -7.77 2.49
C LEU A 173 -9.30 -7.84 1.89
N LEU A 174 -8.48 -6.81 2.09
CA LEU A 174 -7.17 -6.65 1.46
C LEU A 174 -6.25 -7.88 1.64
N PRO A 175 -6.16 -8.53 2.81
CA PRO A 175 -5.29 -9.70 2.99
C PRO A 175 -5.59 -10.85 2.02
N PHE A 176 -6.86 -11.01 1.60
CA PHE A 176 -7.26 -12.09 0.69
C PHE A 176 -6.96 -11.80 -0.78
N LEU A 177 -6.76 -10.52 -1.12
CA LEU A 177 -6.37 -10.08 -2.47
C LEU A 177 -4.86 -10.18 -2.68
N LEU A 178 -4.08 -10.25 -1.61
CA LEU A 178 -2.62 -10.29 -1.64
C LEU A 178 -2.11 -11.72 -1.84
N ASP A 179 -1.28 -11.89 -2.87
CA ASP A 179 -0.39 -13.03 -3.05
C ASP A 179 0.89 -12.58 -3.78
N PRO A 180 1.90 -13.45 -3.95
CA PRO A 180 3.13 -13.07 -4.65
C PRO A 180 2.92 -12.52 -6.07
N GLY A 181 1.80 -12.88 -6.74
CA GLY A 181 1.47 -12.43 -8.09
C GLY A 181 0.79 -11.05 -8.15
N THR A 182 0.00 -10.69 -7.13
CA THR A 182 -0.77 -9.43 -7.09
C THR A 182 -0.13 -8.34 -6.24
N THR A 183 0.81 -8.69 -5.35
CA THR A 183 1.38 -7.77 -4.34
C THR A 183 1.95 -6.49 -4.95
N ILE A 184 2.75 -6.60 -6.01
CA ILE A 184 3.38 -5.45 -6.67
C ILE A 184 2.33 -4.51 -7.29
N GLU A 185 1.30 -5.07 -7.91
CA GLU A 185 0.26 -4.29 -8.57
C GLU A 185 -0.62 -3.56 -7.55
N ILE A 186 -0.98 -4.26 -6.47
CA ILE A 186 -1.75 -3.69 -5.36
C ILE A 186 -0.94 -2.58 -4.68
N PHE A 187 0.37 -2.73 -4.52
CA PHE A 187 1.24 -1.66 -4.02
C PHE A 187 1.15 -0.39 -4.88
N HIS A 188 1.30 -0.53 -6.19
CA HIS A 188 1.17 0.61 -7.10
C HIS A 188 -0.23 1.24 -7.04
N LEU A 189 -1.27 0.41 -7.01
CA LEU A 189 -2.66 0.86 -6.97
C LEU A 189 -2.99 1.60 -5.67
N LEU A 190 -2.45 1.16 -4.53
CA LEU A 190 -2.60 1.87 -3.25
C LEU A 190 -1.96 3.26 -3.31
N LEU A 191 -0.75 3.38 -3.86
CA LEU A 191 -0.07 4.68 -4.01
C LEU A 191 -0.78 5.61 -5.00
N ASP A 192 -1.35 5.07 -6.08
CA ASP A 192 -2.05 5.83 -7.10
C ASP A 192 -3.58 5.90 -6.87
N LEU A 193 -4.10 5.46 -5.72
CA LEU A 193 -5.53 5.45 -5.42
C LEU A 193 -6.20 6.83 -5.53
N PRO A 194 -5.55 7.95 -5.09
CA PRO A 194 -6.09 9.29 -5.30
C PRO A 194 -6.13 9.69 -6.78
N CYS A 195 -5.13 9.26 -7.56
CA CYS A 195 -5.08 9.48 -9.01
C CYS A 195 -6.19 8.70 -9.74
N LEU A 196 -6.44 7.45 -9.33
CA LEU A 196 -7.59 6.67 -9.81
C LEU A 196 -8.91 7.38 -9.48
N THR A 197 -9.05 7.91 -8.28
CA THR A 197 -10.26 8.64 -7.86
C THR A 197 -10.51 9.85 -8.75
N ALA A 198 -9.47 10.64 -9.06
CA ALA A 198 -9.55 11.77 -9.99
C ALA A 198 -9.97 11.33 -11.40
N ALA A 199 -9.41 10.22 -11.90
CA ALA A 199 -9.77 9.67 -13.20
C ALA A 199 -11.23 9.21 -13.27
N LEU A 200 -11.73 8.57 -12.20
CA LEU A 200 -13.13 8.16 -12.10
C LEU A 200 -14.07 9.38 -12.07
N ASP A 201 -13.67 10.49 -11.47
CA ASP A 201 -14.49 11.70 -11.36
C ASP A 201 -14.74 12.34 -12.74
N ILE A 202 -13.71 12.34 -13.59
CA ILE A 202 -13.83 12.71 -15.01
C ILE A 202 -14.71 11.71 -15.77
N GLN A 203 -14.52 10.40 -15.55
CA GLN A 203 -15.31 9.37 -16.21
C GLN A 203 -16.81 9.56 -15.92
N GLN A 204 -17.17 9.90 -14.68
CA GLN A 204 -18.55 10.14 -14.32
C GLN A 204 -19.07 11.46 -14.90
N SER A 205 -18.30 12.53 -14.82
CA SER A 205 -18.67 13.85 -15.34
C SER A 205 -18.91 13.85 -16.86
N THR A 206 -18.16 13.03 -17.59
CA THR A 206 -18.26 12.89 -19.06
C THR A 206 -19.33 11.90 -19.49
N GLY A 207 -19.66 10.90 -18.66
CA GLY A 207 -20.84 10.07 -18.85
C GLY A 207 -22.15 10.86 -18.70
N ILE A 208 -22.16 11.89 -17.86
CA ILE A 208 -23.31 12.77 -17.62
C ILE A 208 -23.54 13.75 -18.80
N THR A 209 -22.50 14.21 -19.50
CA THR A 209 -22.67 15.14 -20.64
C THR A 209 -23.30 14.53 -21.89
N GLY A 210 -23.55 13.20 -21.92
CA GLY A 210 -24.37 12.56 -22.95
C GLY A 210 -25.88 12.77 -22.77
N ASN A 211 -26.36 13.10 -21.57
CA ASN A 211 -27.76 13.43 -21.28
C ASN A 211 -27.77 14.65 -20.34
N GLY A 212 -28.00 15.82 -20.94
CA GLY A 212 -27.70 17.13 -20.38
C GLY A 212 -28.12 17.39 -18.92
N THR A 213 -27.41 18.36 -18.34
CA THR A 213 -27.64 19.05 -17.04
C THR A 213 -27.01 18.42 -15.80
N ALA A 214 -25.68 18.52 -15.69
CA ALA A 214 -24.97 18.86 -14.44
C ALA A 214 -23.48 19.14 -14.75
N ALA A 215 -23.20 20.22 -15.48
CA ALA A 215 -21.84 20.74 -15.53
C ALA A 215 -21.59 21.41 -14.17
N LEU A 216 -20.86 20.73 -13.28
CA LEU A 216 -20.07 21.44 -12.28
C LEU A 216 -19.19 22.41 -13.08
N SER A 217 -19.33 23.69 -12.78
CA SER A 217 -18.59 24.78 -13.43
C SER A 217 -17.11 24.67 -13.07
N TRP A 218 -16.42 23.75 -13.73
CA TRP A 218 -14.97 23.68 -13.72
C TRP A 218 -14.43 24.77 -14.66
N PRO A 219 -13.38 25.50 -14.27
CA PRO A 219 -12.76 26.50 -15.13
C PRO A 219 -12.25 25.85 -16.43
N GLU A 220 -12.11 26.66 -17.47
CA GLU A 220 -11.79 26.37 -18.89
C GLU A 220 -10.66 25.35 -19.14
N VAL A 221 -10.83 24.10 -18.72
CA VAL A 221 -9.93 22.99 -19.02
C VAL A 221 -10.58 22.19 -20.14
N ASP A 222 -9.92 22.09 -21.29
CA ASP A 222 -10.38 21.24 -22.38
C ASP A 222 -10.25 19.77 -21.96
N PHE A 223 -11.38 19.15 -21.64
CA PHE A 223 -11.46 17.75 -21.20
C PHE A 223 -11.37 16.77 -22.38
N SER A 224 -11.33 17.23 -23.65
CA SER A 224 -11.27 16.37 -24.83
C SER A 224 -10.04 15.44 -24.87
N PRO A 225 -8.79 15.93 -24.64
CA PRO A 225 -7.61 15.06 -24.54
C PRO A 225 -7.64 14.15 -23.30
N LEU A 226 -8.19 14.64 -22.19
CA LEU A 226 -8.39 13.90 -20.94
C LEU A 226 -9.34 12.71 -21.10
N CYS A 227 -10.44 12.88 -21.83
CA CYS A 227 -11.42 11.83 -22.11
C CYS A 227 -10.83 10.72 -22.99
N GLN A 228 -10.07 11.09 -24.01
CA GLN A 228 -9.39 10.12 -24.87
C GLN A 228 -8.31 9.36 -24.10
N LEU A 229 -7.52 10.05 -23.26
CA LEU A 229 -6.56 9.37 -22.38
C LEU A 229 -7.24 8.51 -21.32
N CYS A 230 -8.40 8.89 -20.78
CA CYS A 230 -9.15 8.07 -19.83
C CYS A 230 -9.77 6.82 -20.50
N GLN A 231 -10.13 6.90 -21.77
CA GLN A 231 -10.53 5.74 -22.56
C GLN A 231 -9.34 4.81 -22.84
N HIS A 232 -8.15 5.36 -23.08
CA HIS A 232 -6.89 4.60 -23.11
C HIS A 232 -6.44 4.16 -21.70
N SER A 233 -6.87 4.84 -20.64
CA SER A 233 -6.57 4.49 -19.25
C SER A 233 -7.42 3.33 -18.75
N LYS A 234 -8.57 3.04 -19.38
CA LYS A 234 -9.20 1.71 -19.26
C LYS A 234 -8.26 0.58 -19.69
N ALA A 235 -7.30 0.85 -20.59
CA ALA A 235 -6.24 -0.08 -20.97
C ALA A 235 -4.99 0.04 -20.07
N LEU A 236 -4.56 1.25 -19.65
CA LEU A 236 -3.42 1.42 -18.72
C LEU A 236 -3.71 0.88 -17.31
N TRP A 237 -4.94 1.03 -16.82
CA TRP A 237 -5.41 0.48 -15.53
C TRP A 237 -6.09 -0.89 -15.68
N GLY A 238 -6.01 -1.52 -16.87
CA GLY A 238 -6.43 -2.90 -17.09
C GLY A 238 -7.88 -3.22 -16.71
N ILE A 239 -8.82 -2.31 -16.97
CA ILE A 239 -10.21 -2.43 -16.49
C ILE A 239 -11.06 -3.38 -17.35
N GLY A 240 -10.58 -3.84 -18.51
CA GLY A 240 -11.31 -4.78 -19.34
C GLY A 240 -10.37 -5.71 -20.08
N LYS A 241 -10.35 -6.99 -19.67
CA LYS A 241 -9.55 -8.10 -20.20
C LYS A 241 -8.07 -8.09 -19.81
N GLY A 242 -7.75 -8.76 -18.70
CA GLY A 242 -6.72 -9.81 -18.58
C GLY A 242 -5.27 -9.56 -19.01
N ASN A 243 -4.90 -8.36 -19.45
CA ASN A 243 -3.57 -8.03 -19.98
C ASN A 243 -2.76 -7.14 -19.03
N TRP A 244 -2.94 -7.29 -17.72
CA TRP A 244 -2.12 -6.60 -16.73
C TRP A 244 -0.66 -7.08 -16.79
N GLU A 245 -0.45 -8.39 -16.99
CA GLU A 245 0.87 -9.02 -17.13
C GLU A 245 1.72 -8.33 -18.22
N GLN A 246 1.15 -8.05 -19.39
CA GLN A 246 1.89 -7.43 -20.50
C GLN A 246 2.21 -5.94 -20.29
N THR A 247 1.43 -5.23 -19.47
CA THR A 247 1.61 -3.79 -19.23
C THR A 247 2.59 -3.51 -18.08
N PHE A 248 2.66 -4.42 -17.11
CA PHE A 248 3.53 -4.32 -15.92
C PHE A 248 4.87 -5.07 -16.05
N ASN A 249 5.04 -5.98 -17.03
CA ASN A 249 6.30 -6.72 -17.24
C ASN A 249 7.52 -5.82 -17.55
N SER A 250 7.32 -4.52 -17.73
CA SER A 250 8.37 -3.52 -17.60
C SER A 250 8.03 -2.57 -16.45
N HIS A 251 8.27 -3.02 -15.21
CA HIS A 251 7.96 -2.27 -13.98
C HIS A 251 8.53 -0.83 -13.96
N PHE A 252 9.63 -0.61 -14.69
CA PHE A 252 10.22 0.71 -14.93
C PHE A 252 9.37 1.62 -15.85
N SER A 253 8.65 1.03 -16.83
CA SER A 253 7.83 1.77 -17.78
C SER A 253 6.49 2.20 -17.20
N PHE A 254 5.90 1.45 -16.25
CA PHE A 254 4.57 1.75 -15.72
C PHE A 254 4.55 3.04 -14.89
N ALA A 255 5.41 3.14 -13.87
CA ALA A 255 5.45 4.32 -12.99
C ALA A 255 5.74 5.61 -13.75
N HIS A 256 6.66 5.55 -14.73
CA HIS A 256 6.99 6.66 -15.62
C HIS A 256 5.87 6.97 -16.63
N SER A 257 5.15 5.97 -17.14
CA SER A 257 4.01 6.18 -18.05
C SER A 257 2.83 6.92 -17.40
N LEU A 258 2.72 6.87 -16.07
CA LEU A 258 1.67 7.53 -15.31
C LEU A 258 2.00 8.97 -14.91
N VAL A 259 3.25 9.42 -15.05
CA VAL A 259 3.63 10.81 -14.75
C VAL A 259 2.82 11.82 -15.58
N PRO A 260 2.67 11.66 -16.91
CA PRO A 260 1.82 12.54 -17.72
C PRO A 260 0.36 12.53 -17.26
N LEU A 261 -0.16 11.36 -16.85
CA LEU A 261 -1.53 11.25 -16.35
C LEU A 261 -1.70 12.00 -15.03
N ARG A 262 -0.78 11.84 -14.07
CA ARG A 262 -0.81 12.56 -12.78
C ARG A 262 -0.72 14.06 -12.97
N GLN A 263 0.14 14.54 -13.86
CA GLN A 263 0.25 15.97 -14.19
C GLN A 263 -1.05 16.51 -14.79
N LEU A 264 -1.64 15.75 -15.71
CA LEU A 264 -2.86 16.13 -16.40
C LEU A 264 -4.09 16.13 -15.45
N LEU A 265 -4.14 15.20 -14.50
CA LEU A 265 -5.19 15.13 -13.49
C LEU A 265 -4.97 16.08 -12.31
N GLY A 266 -3.79 16.70 -12.17
CA GLY A 266 -3.39 17.47 -11.00
C GLY A 266 -4.36 18.60 -10.60
N SER A 267 -5.15 19.13 -11.54
CA SER A 267 -6.23 20.10 -11.23
C SER A 267 -7.32 19.55 -10.31
N LEU A 268 -7.49 18.22 -10.24
CA LEU A 268 -8.47 17.52 -9.40
C LEU A 268 -7.92 17.10 -8.04
N ALA A 269 -6.65 17.37 -7.75
CA ALA A 269 -6.01 17.01 -6.49
C ALA A 269 -6.72 17.61 -5.26
N GLY A 270 -7.31 18.80 -5.41
CA GLY A 270 -8.07 19.47 -4.35
C GLY A 270 -9.55 19.05 -4.25
N SER A 271 -10.03 18.12 -5.07
CA SER A 271 -11.42 17.68 -4.98
C SER A 271 -11.67 16.91 -3.68
N PRO A 272 -12.81 17.12 -2.99
CA PRO A 272 -13.03 16.57 -1.65
C PRO A 272 -12.98 15.03 -1.64
N ARG A 273 -13.47 14.37 -2.70
CA ARG A 273 -13.42 12.92 -2.84
C ARG A 273 -11.99 12.40 -2.95
N VAL A 274 -11.15 13.07 -3.73
CA VAL A 274 -9.74 12.69 -3.93
C VAL A 274 -8.96 12.86 -2.64
N VAL A 275 -9.18 13.96 -1.91
CA VAL A 275 -8.54 14.20 -0.60
C VAL A 275 -8.96 13.15 0.42
N GLN A 276 -10.26 12.87 0.56
CA GLN A 276 -10.77 11.83 1.48
C GLN A 276 -10.23 10.43 1.14
N CYS A 277 -10.13 10.11 -0.14
CA CYS A 277 -9.52 8.86 -0.57
C CYS A 277 -8.03 8.80 -0.19
N ALA A 278 -7.30 9.91 -0.35
CA ALA A 278 -5.88 9.99 -0.01
C ALA A 278 -5.61 9.77 1.49
N GLU A 279 -6.46 10.31 2.37
CA GLU A 279 -6.40 10.09 3.83
C GLU A 279 -6.52 8.60 4.22
N SER A 280 -7.12 7.77 3.37
CA SER A 280 -7.32 6.34 3.62
C SER A 280 -6.10 5.48 3.33
N VAL A 281 -5.21 5.96 2.45
CA VAL A 281 -4.12 5.18 1.88
C VAL A 281 -3.05 4.78 2.91
N PRO A 282 -2.60 5.66 3.85
CA PRO A 282 -1.59 5.29 4.84
C PRO A 282 -1.98 4.06 5.68
N VAL A 283 -3.24 3.98 6.11
CA VAL A 283 -3.77 2.85 6.89
C VAL A 283 -3.72 1.55 6.08
N LEU A 284 -4.08 1.61 4.80
CA LEU A 284 -4.05 0.44 3.92
C LEU A 284 -2.62 0.04 3.54
N LEU A 285 -1.70 0.99 3.41
CA LEU A 285 -0.28 0.70 3.18
C LEU A 285 0.37 0.02 4.39
N GLU A 286 0.07 0.49 5.61
CA GLU A 286 0.56 -0.16 6.82
C GLU A 286 0.08 -1.61 6.90
N LEU A 287 -1.22 -1.84 6.67
CA LEU A 287 -1.79 -3.17 6.60
C LEU A 287 -1.14 -4.01 5.49
N PHE A 288 -0.97 -3.46 4.29
CA PHE A 288 -0.34 -4.12 3.16
C PHE A 288 1.04 -4.66 3.55
N PHE A 289 1.91 -3.80 4.10
CA PHE A 289 3.26 -4.22 4.48
C PHE A 289 3.27 -5.20 5.64
N ARG A 290 2.33 -5.09 6.59
CA ARG A 290 2.17 -6.07 7.66
C ARG A 290 1.83 -7.46 7.12
N VAL A 291 0.90 -7.56 6.18
CA VAL A 291 0.47 -8.84 5.60
C VAL A 291 1.55 -9.42 4.68
N VAL A 292 2.18 -8.58 3.85
CA VAL A 292 3.29 -8.98 2.96
C VAL A 292 4.46 -9.55 3.75
N ALA A 293 4.77 -9.00 4.94
CA ALA A 293 5.83 -9.51 5.80
C ALA A 293 5.62 -10.97 6.26
N GLU A 294 4.39 -11.50 6.20
CA GLU A 294 4.08 -12.87 6.64
C GLU A 294 4.41 -13.93 5.57
N PHE A 295 4.37 -13.57 4.28
CA PHE A 295 4.52 -14.54 3.18
C PHE A 295 5.54 -14.17 2.11
N ALA A 296 6.06 -12.94 2.09
CA ALA A 296 6.92 -12.48 1.02
C ALA A 296 8.24 -13.27 0.97
N ASP A 297 8.60 -13.69 -0.23
CA ASP A 297 9.89 -14.32 -0.48
C ASP A 297 11.00 -13.28 -0.70
N GLU A 298 12.22 -13.78 -0.83
CA GLU A 298 13.42 -12.97 -1.06
C GLU A 298 13.31 -12.07 -2.29
N SER A 299 12.80 -12.61 -3.40
CA SER A 299 12.63 -11.86 -4.65
C SER A 299 11.62 -10.72 -4.50
N LEU A 300 10.48 -10.99 -3.86
CA LEU A 300 9.41 -10.03 -3.71
C LEU A 300 9.83 -8.88 -2.79
N ILE A 301 10.52 -9.17 -1.67
CA ILE A 301 11.07 -8.14 -0.78
C ILE A 301 12.05 -7.25 -1.54
N ASN A 302 12.95 -7.84 -2.33
CA ASN A 302 13.93 -7.09 -3.10
C ASN A 302 13.25 -6.15 -4.12
N GLN A 303 12.23 -6.65 -4.84
CA GLN A 303 11.45 -5.83 -5.76
C GLN A 303 10.73 -4.68 -5.04
N LEU A 304 10.09 -4.95 -3.89
CA LEU A 304 9.38 -3.93 -3.12
C LEU A 304 10.32 -2.81 -2.63
N VAL A 305 11.53 -3.16 -2.16
CA VAL A 305 12.52 -2.14 -1.75
C VAL A 305 12.89 -1.24 -2.93
N VAL A 306 13.21 -1.82 -4.09
CA VAL A 306 13.54 -1.02 -5.28
C VAL A 306 12.37 -0.10 -5.66
N LEU A 307 11.15 -0.61 -5.65
CA LEU A 307 9.95 0.18 -5.96
C LEU A 307 9.67 1.27 -4.93
N LEU A 308 9.91 1.03 -3.64
CA LEU A 308 9.80 2.04 -2.58
C LEU A 308 10.74 3.22 -2.84
N LEU A 309 12.00 2.95 -3.21
CA LEU A 309 12.99 3.99 -3.55
C LEU A 309 12.59 4.81 -4.79
N GLN A 310 12.03 4.13 -5.79
CA GLN A 310 11.63 4.75 -7.06
C GLN A 310 10.34 5.56 -6.96
N ARG A 311 9.35 5.07 -6.21
CA ARG A 311 7.98 5.63 -6.20
C ARG A 311 7.77 6.76 -5.20
N SER A 312 8.67 6.97 -4.27
CA SER A 312 8.45 7.86 -3.14
C SER A 312 8.29 9.34 -3.46
N ASP A 313 8.85 9.81 -4.56
CA ASP A 313 8.64 11.16 -5.10
C ASP A 313 7.60 11.20 -6.22
N GLN A 314 7.11 10.04 -6.66
CA GLN A 314 6.17 9.90 -7.78
C GLN A 314 4.73 9.66 -7.29
N LEU A 315 4.37 10.31 -6.18
CA LEU A 315 3.03 10.30 -5.63
C LEU A 315 2.15 11.35 -6.32
N TYR A 316 0.84 11.19 -6.21
CA TYR A 316 -0.09 12.20 -6.70
C TYR A 316 0.03 13.50 -5.89
N GLU A 317 -0.09 14.65 -6.56
CA GLU A 317 0.26 15.98 -6.01
C GLU A 317 -0.78 16.51 -5.01
N ILE A 318 -0.87 15.87 -3.84
CA ILE A 318 -1.67 16.31 -2.70
C ILE A 318 -0.70 16.52 -1.52
N PRO A 319 -0.54 17.74 -0.98
CA PRO A 319 0.45 18.03 0.06
C PRO A 319 0.34 17.12 1.30
N ALA A 320 -0.85 17.05 1.91
CA ALA A 320 -1.09 16.21 3.09
C ALA A 320 -0.82 14.72 2.83
N PHE A 321 -1.19 14.22 1.65
CA PHE A 321 -0.93 12.83 1.26
C PHE A 321 0.56 12.49 1.20
N LYS A 322 1.40 13.41 0.69
CA LYS A 322 2.85 13.20 0.62
C LYS A 322 3.49 13.20 2.01
N GLU A 323 2.96 14.00 2.93
CA GLU A 323 3.41 14.03 4.32
C GLU A 323 3.00 12.77 5.09
N ASP A 324 1.75 12.30 4.90
CA ASP A 324 1.19 11.16 5.60
C ASP A 324 1.71 9.81 5.09
N VAL A 325 2.04 9.69 3.80
CA VAL A 325 2.63 8.49 3.21
C VAL A 325 4.12 8.42 3.53
N VAL A 326 4.40 8.12 4.81
CA VAL A 326 5.76 7.91 5.30
C VAL A 326 6.18 6.48 4.98
N LEU A 327 6.81 6.29 3.82
CA LEU A 327 7.33 4.99 3.35
C LEU A 327 8.63 4.53 4.06
N GLY A 328 9.23 5.40 4.88
CA GLY A 328 10.50 5.13 5.56
C GLY A 328 10.42 4.04 6.62
N SER A 329 9.30 3.96 7.36
CA SER A 329 9.12 2.95 8.42
C SER A 329 8.93 1.55 7.83
N GLN A 330 8.26 1.43 6.70
CA GLN A 330 8.04 0.18 5.97
C GLN A 330 9.33 -0.28 5.31
N LEU A 331 10.14 0.63 4.77
CA LEU A 331 11.49 0.31 4.33
C LEU A 331 12.33 -0.29 5.48
N ALA A 332 12.33 0.36 6.64
CA ALA A 332 13.06 -0.15 7.80
C ALA A 332 12.54 -1.51 8.28
N MET A 333 11.23 -1.76 8.18
CA MET A 333 10.63 -3.06 8.46
C MET A 333 11.16 -4.13 7.49
N LEU A 334 11.19 -3.87 6.18
CA LEU A 334 11.72 -4.81 5.20
C LEU A 334 13.21 -5.10 5.42
N CYS A 335 14.01 -4.07 5.72
CA CYS A 335 15.43 -4.23 6.08
C CYS A 335 15.62 -5.06 7.35
N ARG A 336 14.74 -4.92 8.35
CA ARG A 336 14.75 -5.75 9.56
C ARG A 336 14.39 -7.20 9.28
N LEU A 337 13.39 -7.43 8.43
CA LEU A 337 12.97 -8.77 8.03
C LEU A 337 14.09 -9.48 7.27
N ARG A 338 14.83 -8.74 6.43
CA ARG A 338 15.88 -9.29 5.58
C ARG A 338 17.13 -8.40 5.49
N PRO A 339 18.03 -8.43 6.48
CA PRO A 339 19.27 -7.63 6.48
C PRO A 339 20.16 -7.79 5.25
N ALA A 340 20.17 -8.99 4.64
CA ALA A 340 20.94 -9.31 3.44
C ALA A 340 20.61 -8.41 2.23
N LEU A 341 19.43 -7.79 2.21
CA LEU A 341 18.99 -6.93 1.10
C LEU A 341 19.94 -5.75 0.85
N VAL A 342 20.62 -5.26 1.90
CA VAL A 342 21.55 -4.13 1.78
C VAL A 342 22.78 -4.50 0.94
N VAL A 343 23.19 -5.76 1.00
CA VAL A 343 24.31 -6.31 0.22
C VAL A 343 23.83 -6.69 -1.19
N GLU A 344 22.64 -7.30 -1.30
CA GLU A 344 22.08 -7.76 -2.58
C GLU A 344 21.72 -6.61 -3.51
N LEU A 345 21.04 -5.58 -3.02
CA LEU A 345 20.62 -4.40 -3.78
C LEU A 345 21.65 -3.28 -3.71
N SER A 346 22.93 -3.61 -3.54
CA SER A 346 23.96 -2.61 -3.28
C SER A 346 24.08 -1.58 -4.40
N THR A 347 23.85 -1.96 -5.66
CA THR A 347 23.85 -1.06 -6.81
C THR A 347 22.76 0.01 -6.71
N GLU A 348 21.51 -0.42 -6.53
CA GLU A 348 20.33 0.44 -6.46
C GLU A 348 20.36 1.32 -5.21
N ILE A 349 20.83 0.78 -4.08
CA ILE A 349 20.96 1.53 -2.83
C ILE A 349 22.08 2.58 -2.95
N LEU A 350 23.21 2.26 -3.58
CA LEU A 350 24.29 3.23 -3.82
C LEU A 350 23.85 4.35 -4.76
N GLU A 351 23.16 4.03 -5.86
CA GLU A 351 22.62 5.02 -6.78
C GLU A 351 21.62 5.95 -6.08
N PHE A 352 20.73 5.38 -5.25
CA PHE A 352 19.77 6.15 -4.48
C PHE A 352 20.42 7.03 -3.40
N SER A 353 21.31 6.45 -2.59
CA SER A 353 21.94 7.14 -1.46
C SER A 353 23.03 8.13 -1.88
N GLY A 354 23.58 8.01 -3.09
CA GLY A 354 24.54 8.95 -3.66
C GLY A 354 23.93 10.22 -4.25
N ALA A 355 22.63 10.26 -4.51
CA ALA A 355 21.98 11.41 -5.12
C ALA A 355 21.49 12.41 -4.07
N VAL A 356 22.14 13.59 -3.99
CA VAL A 356 21.80 14.64 -3.01
C VAL A 356 20.37 15.16 -3.17
N SER A 357 19.80 15.10 -4.37
CA SER A 357 18.39 15.43 -4.63
C SER A 357 17.43 14.60 -3.77
N ASN A 358 17.77 13.34 -3.47
CA ASN A 358 16.92 12.44 -2.69
C ASN A 358 16.85 12.83 -1.21
N ILE A 359 17.83 13.56 -0.70
CA ILE A 359 17.79 14.10 0.67
C ILE A 359 16.69 15.15 0.76
N GLN A 360 16.56 15.98 -0.28
CA GLN A 360 15.62 17.08 -0.33
C GLN A 360 14.20 16.61 -0.66
N SER A 361 14.06 15.69 -1.62
CA SER A 361 12.75 15.22 -2.08
C SER A 361 12.23 13.99 -1.34
N LYS A 362 13.10 13.20 -0.70
CA LYS A 362 12.78 11.88 -0.12
C LYS A 362 13.42 11.70 1.27
N GLU A 363 13.49 12.77 2.07
CA GLU A 363 14.22 12.81 3.34
C GLU A 363 13.96 11.59 4.25
N ALA A 364 12.68 11.24 4.47
CA ALA A 364 12.31 10.15 5.35
C ALA A 364 12.89 8.80 4.87
N ILE A 365 12.76 8.48 3.58
CA ILE A 365 13.27 7.24 3.00
C ILE A 365 14.80 7.25 2.96
N PHE A 366 15.39 8.38 2.57
CA PHE A 366 16.82 8.57 2.58
C PHE A 366 17.40 8.28 3.96
N THR A 367 16.84 8.89 5.00
CA THR A 367 17.29 8.72 6.38
C THR A 367 17.18 7.26 6.83
N HIS A 368 16.07 6.58 6.55
CA HIS A 368 15.90 5.16 6.92
C HIS A 368 16.83 4.24 6.11
N MET A 369 17.08 4.54 4.84
CA MET A 369 18.00 3.77 4.00
C MET A 369 19.45 3.91 4.48
N VAL A 370 19.91 5.15 4.72
CA VAL A 370 21.25 5.41 5.27
C VAL A 370 21.42 4.73 6.63
N TRP A 371 20.42 4.82 7.50
CA TRP A 371 20.43 4.09 8.77
C TRP A 371 20.55 2.57 8.56
N ALA A 372 19.79 2.00 7.61
CA ALA A 372 19.83 0.57 7.29
C ALA A 372 21.19 0.13 6.75
N ILE A 373 21.87 0.96 5.93
CA ILE A 373 23.25 0.72 5.50
C ILE A 373 24.17 0.61 6.72
N GLY A 374 24.10 1.60 7.62
CA GLY A 374 24.91 1.61 8.84
C GLY A 374 24.65 0.41 9.74
N GLU A 375 23.40 -0.06 9.81
CA GLU A 375 23.03 -1.18 10.67
C GLU A 375 23.42 -2.54 10.06
N TYR A 376 23.04 -2.81 8.81
CA TYR A 376 23.05 -4.14 8.22
C TYR A 376 24.25 -4.45 7.32
N LEU A 377 25.01 -3.44 6.86
CA LEU A 377 26.21 -3.68 6.04
C LEU A 377 27.38 -4.23 6.88
N SER A 378 27.30 -5.49 7.26
CA SER A 378 28.25 -6.20 8.11
C SER A 378 28.32 -7.68 7.77
N VAL A 379 29.51 -8.26 7.90
CA VAL A 379 29.77 -9.71 7.77
C VAL A 379 28.93 -10.55 8.74
N SER A 380 28.47 -9.94 9.84
CA SER A 380 27.61 -10.62 10.84
C SER A 380 26.21 -10.92 10.30
N TYR A 381 25.71 -10.12 9.35
CA TYR A 381 24.39 -10.27 8.76
C TYR A 381 24.43 -10.98 7.39
N ASP A 382 25.46 -10.71 6.58
CA ASP A 382 25.67 -11.40 5.30
C ASP A 382 27.15 -11.67 5.06
N LYS A 383 27.50 -12.94 4.80
CA LYS A 383 28.87 -13.40 4.54
C LYS A 383 29.45 -12.86 3.22
N ARG A 384 28.59 -12.41 2.29
CA ARG A 384 29.00 -11.80 1.03
C ARG A 384 29.48 -10.36 1.20
N CYS A 385 29.24 -9.75 2.36
CA CYS A 385 29.71 -8.39 2.65
C CYS A 385 31.23 -8.35 2.65
N THR A 386 31.81 -7.61 1.70
CA THR A 386 33.27 -7.44 1.59
C THR A 386 33.71 -6.06 2.07
N VAL A 387 35.01 -5.93 2.39
CA VAL A 387 35.60 -4.65 2.79
C VAL A 387 35.52 -3.63 1.66
N GLU A 388 35.69 -4.07 0.41
CA GLU A 388 35.54 -3.20 -0.78
C GLU A 388 34.13 -2.63 -0.88
N GLN A 389 33.10 -3.43 -0.57
CA GLN A 389 31.72 -2.99 -0.58
C GLN A 389 31.46 -1.95 0.52
N ILE A 390 31.97 -2.17 1.74
CA ILE A 390 31.93 -1.20 2.85
C ILE A 390 32.58 0.12 2.43
N THR A 391 33.77 0.05 1.84
CA THR A 391 34.50 1.24 1.36
C THR A 391 33.72 1.98 0.28
N ARG A 392 33.07 1.28 -0.66
CA ARG A 392 32.27 1.91 -1.70
C ARG A 392 31.06 2.68 -1.13
N PHE A 393 30.32 2.07 -0.20
CA PHE A 393 29.23 2.76 0.51
C PHE A 393 29.73 3.94 1.30
N PHE A 394 30.87 3.79 1.98
CA PHE A 394 31.49 4.86 2.73
C PHE A 394 31.81 6.06 1.83
N GLU A 395 32.48 5.84 0.69
CA GLU A 395 32.88 6.90 -0.23
C GLU A 395 31.69 7.65 -0.82
N THR A 396 30.63 6.93 -1.19
CA THR A 396 29.39 7.53 -1.69
C THR A 396 28.71 8.40 -0.62
N LEU A 397 28.56 7.89 0.61
CA LEU A 397 27.93 8.64 1.70
C LEU A 397 28.81 9.81 2.20
N GLU A 398 30.13 9.66 2.15
CA GLU A 398 31.09 10.71 2.49
C GLU A 398 31.01 11.86 1.49
N ALA A 399 30.93 11.56 0.18
CA ALA A 399 30.73 12.57 -0.85
C ALA A 399 29.42 13.35 -0.63
N VAL A 400 28.33 12.65 -0.31
CA VAL A 400 27.03 13.26 -0.02
C VAL A 400 27.09 14.15 1.21
N LEU A 401 27.68 13.68 2.32
CA LEU A 401 27.83 14.50 3.53
C LEU A 401 28.76 15.71 3.29
N PHE A 402 29.81 15.54 2.50
CA PHE A 402 30.69 16.65 2.09
C PHE A 402 29.92 17.69 1.28
N GLU A 403 29.11 17.28 0.30
CA GLU A 403 28.28 18.20 -0.47
C GLU A 403 27.32 18.97 0.45
N ILE A 404 26.57 18.29 1.33
CA ILE A 404 25.65 18.97 2.27
C ILE A 404 26.38 19.99 3.17
N THR A 405 27.56 19.63 3.68
CA THR A 405 28.30 20.47 4.64
C THR A 405 29.12 21.58 3.98
N GLN A 406 29.40 21.49 2.68
CA GLN A 406 30.14 22.49 1.90
C GLN A 406 29.27 23.32 0.97
N LEU A 407 28.03 22.90 0.70
CA LEU A 407 27.06 23.68 -0.06
C LEU A 407 26.86 25.03 0.64
N ARG A 408 27.25 26.11 -0.03
CA ARG A 408 26.92 27.48 0.37
C ARG A 408 25.42 27.63 0.17
N PRO A 409 24.59 27.81 1.22
CA PRO A 409 23.16 27.99 1.08
C PRO A 409 22.88 29.17 0.15
N GLN A 410 22.35 28.88 -1.04
CA GLN A 410 21.79 29.92 -1.89
C GLN A 410 20.34 30.15 -1.45
N ALA A 411 19.81 31.34 -1.68
CA ALA A 411 18.48 31.76 -1.22
C ALA A 411 17.29 30.90 -1.74
N SER A 412 17.54 29.87 -2.56
CA SER A 412 16.53 29.00 -3.17
C SER A 412 16.75 27.50 -2.94
N THR A 413 17.75 27.07 -2.17
CA THR A 413 17.96 25.64 -1.85
C THR A 413 17.32 25.28 -0.51
N PRO A 414 16.38 24.30 -0.45
CA PRO A 414 15.82 23.84 0.81
C PRO A 414 16.93 23.23 1.69
N SER A 415 16.86 23.49 3.00
CA SER A 415 17.80 22.99 3.98
C SER A 415 17.66 21.47 4.17
N CYS A 416 18.78 20.80 4.41
CA CYS A 416 18.78 19.38 4.78
C CYS A 416 18.31 19.25 6.24
N ALA A 417 17.53 18.22 6.59
CA ALA A 417 17.14 18.06 7.98
C ALA A 417 18.35 17.70 8.88
N PRO A 418 18.46 18.28 10.10
CA PRO A 418 19.50 17.94 11.08
C PRO A 418 19.61 16.43 11.35
N ARG A 419 18.46 15.75 11.38
CA ARG A 419 18.36 14.31 11.57
C ARG A 419 19.10 13.52 10.48
N ALA A 420 18.97 13.92 9.22
CA ALA A 420 19.64 13.25 8.11
C ALA A 420 21.18 13.39 8.22
N ILE A 421 21.67 14.56 8.62
CA ILE A 421 23.11 14.80 8.88
C ILE A 421 23.61 13.92 10.02
N SER A 422 22.88 13.87 11.14
CA SER A 422 23.21 13.02 12.30
C SER A 422 23.25 11.54 11.94
N VAL A 423 22.31 11.06 11.12
CA VAL A 423 22.25 9.68 10.65
C VAL A 423 23.39 9.35 9.67
N LEU A 424 23.75 10.28 8.78
CA LEU A 424 24.93 10.14 7.91
C LEU A 424 26.22 10.04 8.72
N MET A 425 26.44 10.95 9.68
CA MET A 425 27.61 10.91 10.57
C MET A 425 27.70 9.59 11.32
N ALA A 426 26.60 9.13 11.91
CA ALA A 426 26.56 7.86 12.64
C ALA A 426 26.85 6.68 11.71
N THR A 427 26.31 6.68 10.50
CA THR A 427 26.50 5.62 9.51
C THR A 427 27.96 5.54 9.05
N LEU A 428 28.58 6.67 8.69
CA LEU A 428 30.01 6.71 8.34
C LEU A 428 30.89 6.21 9.49
N THR A 429 30.55 6.59 10.72
CA THR A 429 31.25 6.13 11.93
C THR A 429 31.12 4.61 12.12
N LYS A 430 29.92 4.05 11.92
CA LYS A 430 29.68 2.59 11.97
C LYS A 430 30.48 1.85 10.91
N LEU A 431 30.51 2.35 9.67
CA LEU A 431 31.29 1.76 8.58
C LEU A 431 32.80 1.82 8.86
N ALA A 432 33.30 2.94 9.39
CA ALA A 432 34.71 3.08 9.77
C ALA A 432 35.11 2.20 10.97
N ALA A 433 34.19 1.94 11.91
CA ALA A 433 34.44 0.97 12.98
C ALA A 433 34.57 -0.47 12.45
N ARG A 434 33.98 -0.76 11.29
CA ARG A 434 34.07 -2.07 10.59
C ARG A 434 35.27 -2.16 9.65
N SER A 435 35.79 -1.04 9.16
CA SER A 435 36.99 -0.95 8.30
C SER A 435 37.93 0.14 8.80
N GLN A 436 39.00 -0.27 9.51
CA GLN A 436 39.87 0.62 10.27
C GLN A 436 40.59 1.67 9.40
N ASP A 437 40.81 1.38 8.11
CA ASP A 437 41.44 2.29 7.16
C ASP A 437 40.63 3.58 6.94
N LEU A 438 39.33 3.56 7.25
CA LEU A 438 38.43 4.70 7.06
C LEU A 438 38.36 5.64 8.28
N ILE A 439 38.87 5.21 9.45
CA ILE A 439 38.78 5.97 10.72
C ILE A 439 39.41 7.38 10.61
N PRO A 440 40.59 7.57 9.99
CA PRO A 440 41.19 8.90 9.86
C PRO A 440 40.31 9.87 9.06
N ARG A 441 39.63 9.36 8.01
CA ARG A 441 38.73 10.15 7.16
C ARG A 441 37.53 10.66 7.94
N VAL A 442 36.82 9.77 8.67
CA VAL A 442 35.66 10.15 9.50
C VAL A 442 36.07 11.12 10.60
N SER A 443 37.21 10.89 11.25
CA SER A 443 37.71 11.77 12.32
C SER A 443 38.01 13.18 11.79
N MET A 444 38.50 13.31 10.57
CA MET A 444 38.65 14.62 9.93
C MET A 444 37.28 15.29 9.67
N PHE A 445 36.27 14.53 9.23
CA PHE A 445 34.93 15.08 9.01
C PHE A 445 34.25 15.53 10.30
N LEU A 446 34.22 14.68 11.33
CA LEU A 446 33.58 14.99 12.62
C LEU A 446 34.24 16.20 13.30
N SER A 447 35.56 16.38 13.18
CA SER A 447 36.26 17.56 13.72
C SER A 447 35.90 18.86 12.97
N LYS A 448 35.61 18.78 11.67
CA LYS A 448 35.16 19.92 10.86
C LYS A 448 33.71 20.32 11.12
N MET A 449 32.90 19.48 11.79
CA MET A 449 31.52 19.82 12.12
C MET A 449 31.41 21.06 13.02
N ARG A 450 32.41 21.31 13.88
CA ARG A 450 32.47 22.57 14.65
C ARG A 450 32.54 23.79 13.75
N THR A 451 33.35 23.74 12.69
CA THR A 451 33.47 24.84 11.72
C THR A 451 32.22 24.98 10.86
N PHE A 452 31.56 23.87 10.52
CA PHE A 452 30.28 23.87 9.80
C PHE A 452 29.19 24.60 10.59
N VAL A 453 29.00 24.23 11.86
CA VAL A 453 27.97 24.84 12.73
C VAL A 453 28.22 26.32 13.03
N GLN A 454 29.50 26.71 13.12
CA GLN A 454 29.90 28.12 13.33
C GLN A 454 29.83 28.97 12.05
N SER A 455 29.52 28.38 10.89
CA SER A 455 29.44 29.12 9.63
C SER A 455 28.21 30.03 9.61
N PRO A 456 28.35 31.34 9.34
CA PRO A 456 27.24 32.29 9.38
C PRO A 456 26.10 31.96 8.40
N ALA A 457 26.39 31.21 7.33
CA ALA A 457 25.38 30.76 6.38
C ALA A 457 24.55 29.57 6.90
N VAL A 458 25.08 28.81 7.86
CA VAL A 458 24.43 27.65 8.48
C VAL A 458 23.59 28.11 9.67
N THR A 459 24.10 29.05 10.47
CA THR A 459 23.38 29.66 11.60
C THR A 459 22.12 30.42 11.16
N SER A 460 22.03 30.86 9.90
CA SER A 460 20.82 31.48 9.36
C SER A 460 19.74 30.49 8.95
N VAL A 461 20.07 29.20 8.84
CA VAL A 461 19.21 28.16 8.27
C VAL A 461 18.68 27.19 9.33
N TYR A 462 19.45 26.94 10.39
CA TYR A 462 19.11 25.99 11.45
C TYR A 462 18.88 26.71 12.79
N CYS A 463 18.02 26.13 13.62
CA CYS A 463 17.85 26.56 15.01
C CYS A 463 19.10 26.25 15.84
N GLU A 464 19.34 27.02 16.91
CA GLU A 464 20.49 26.79 17.79
C GLU A 464 20.45 25.39 18.44
N GLU A 465 19.26 24.88 18.77
CA GLU A 465 19.04 23.55 19.34
C GLU A 465 19.49 22.42 18.39
N ASP A 466 19.10 22.50 17.11
CA ASP A 466 19.48 21.53 16.08
C ASP A 466 21.00 21.49 15.85
N LEU A 467 21.61 22.67 15.86
CA LEU A 467 23.06 22.83 15.70
C LEU A 467 23.82 22.26 16.91
N GLU A 468 23.30 22.46 18.10
CA GLU A 468 23.84 21.87 19.32
C GLU A 468 23.74 20.34 19.30
N GLU A 469 22.60 19.78 18.86
CA GLU A 469 22.42 18.33 18.74
C GLU A 469 23.44 17.72 17.76
N ILE A 470 23.66 18.34 16.60
CA ILE A 470 24.67 17.91 15.62
C ILE A 470 26.07 17.93 16.25
N LEU A 471 26.43 18.96 17.01
CA LEU A 471 27.75 19.05 17.65
C LEU A 471 27.94 18.04 18.78
N ILE A 472 26.93 17.85 19.62
CA ILE A 472 26.93 16.83 20.67
C ILE A 472 27.15 15.47 20.01
N ARG A 473 26.37 15.17 18.96
CA ARG A 473 26.46 13.89 18.27
C ARG A 473 27.81 13.67 17.60
N ALA A 474 28.35 14.68 16.94
CA ALA A 474 29.68 14.61 16.33
C ALA A 474 30.78 14.35 17.38
N THR A 475 30.66 14.97 18.55
CA THR A 475 31.61 14.81 19.67
C THR A 475 31.53 13.40 20.28
N GLU A 476 30.32 12.86 20.48
CA GLU A 476 30.11 11.49 20.94
C GLU A 476 30.73 10.47 19.97
N LEU A 477 30.46 10.61 18.67
CA LEU A 477 30.98 9.72 17.64
C LEU A 477 32.52 9.81 17.55
N MET A 478 33.08 11.02 17.67
CA MET A 478 34.52 11.24 17.71
C MET A 478 35.17 10.52 18.91
N ASN A 479 34.53 10.60 20.08
CA ASN A 479 35.03 9.95 21.28
C ASN A 479 34.97 8.42 21.17
N LEU A 480 33.93 7.87 20.56
CA LEU A 480 33.84 6.43 20.28
C LEU A 480 34.95 5.94 19.36
N LEU A 481 35.30 6.69 18.31
CA LEU A 481 36.37 6.32 17.38
C LEU A 481 37.77 6.29 18.00
N LYS A 482 37.99 6.95 19.15
CA LYS A 482 39.26 6.83 19.91
C LYS A 482 39.50 5.41 20.42
N MET A 483 38.44 4.61 20.54
CA MET A 483 38.51 3.20 20.96
C MET A 483 37.79 2.31 19.92
N PRO A 484 38.42 2.02 18.75
CA PRO A 484 37.75 1.34 17.64
C PRO A 484 37.19 -0.04 17.99
N SER A 485 37.87 -0.79 18.85
CA SER A 485 37.42 -2.10 19.33
C SER A 485 36.14 -2.02 20.16
N VAL A 486 36.02 -0.99 21.02
CA VAL A 486 34.81 -0.71 21.79
C VAL A 486 33.70 -0.21 20.88
N ALA A 487 34.02 0.67 19.92
CA ALA A 487 33.06 1.16 18.93
C ALA A 487 32.45 0.01 18.11
N GLN A 488 33.26 -0.95 17.65
CA GLN A 488 32.78 -2.11 16.91
C GLN A 488 31.80 -2.97 17.73
N PHE A 489 32.06 -3.14 19.02
CA PHE A 489 31.16 -3.85 19.94
C PHE A 489 29.86 -3.08 20.19
N VAL A 490 29.94 -1.77 20.41
CA VAL A 490 28.77 -0.89 20.60
C VAL A 490 27.88 -0.86 19.35
N PHE A 491 28.47 -0.85 18.16
CA PHE A 491 27.74 -0.79 16.89
C PHE A 491 27.28 -2.16 16.34
N THR A 492 27.66 -3.27 16.99
CA THR A 492 27.30 -4.62 16.56
C THR A 492 26.72 -5.39 17.76
N PRO A 493 25.49 -5.07 18.21
CA PRO A 493 24.87 -5.84 19.29
C PRO A 493 24.67 -7.31 18.85
N PRO A 494 24.84 -8.29 19.76
CA PRO A 494 24.66 -9.69 19.42
C PRO A 494 23.22 -9.97 18.99
N VAL A 495 23.07 -10.81 17.95
CA VAL A 495 21.81 -11.14 17.23
C VAL A 495 20.69 -11.67 18.15
N ALA A 496 20.98 -12.01 19.41
CA ALA A 496 20.07 -12.63 20.37
C ALA A 496 19.57 -11.70 21.50
N SER A 497 19.67 -10.38 21.39
CA SER A 497 19.12 -9.49 22.43
C SER A 497 17.63 -9.20 22.19
N THR A 498 16.78 -9.62 23.14
CA THR A 498 15.34 -9.38 23.23
C THR A 498 14.94 -7.92 22.98
N GLN A 499 13.72 -7.69 22.49
CA GLN A 499 13.11 -6.37 22.18
C GLN A 499 13.42 -5.27 23.21
N PHE A 500 13.49 -5.60 24.49
CA PHE A 500 13.82 -4.69 25.59
C PHE A 500 15.22 -4.05 25.55
N GLN A 501 16.19 -4.64 24.85
CA GLN A 501 17.55 -4.13 24.76
C GLN A 501 17.78 -3.27 23.50
N ARG A 502 16.78 -3.18 22.62
CA ARG A 502 16.85 -2.40 21.37
C ARG A 502 16.46 -0.93 21.59
N ASP A 503 15.66 -0.65 22.62
CA ASP A 503 15.43 0.70 23.19
C ASP A 503 16.71 1.31 23.79
N VAL A 504 17.78 0.53 23.92
CA VAL A 504 19.09 1.03 24.37
C VAL A 504 19.75 1.92 23.32
N ASN A 505 19.34 1.89 22.05
CA ASN A 505 19.84 2.86 21.07
C ASN A 505 19.29 4.28 21.32
N ASP A 506 18.13 4.41 21.97
CA ASP A 506 17.63 5.70 22.48
C ASP A 506 18.24 6.04 23.85
N SER A 507 18.76 5.05 24.59
CA SER A 507 19.44 5.24 25.88
C SER A 507 20.98 5.26 25.81
N LEU A 508 21.59 5.05 24.64
CA LEU A 508 23.03 5.11 24.43
C LEU A 508 23.60 6.51 24.71
N PRO A 509 22.92 7.63 24.37
CA PRO A 509 23.35 8.96 24.77
C PRO A 509 23.36 9.14 26.31
N LEU A 510 22.40 8.53 27.02
CA LEU A 510 22.34 8.53 28.48
C LEU A 510 23.46 7.70 29.10
N ALA A 511 23.74 6.52 28.55
CA ALA A 511 24.83 5.65 28.99
C ALA A 511 26.20 6.28 28.72
N LEU A 512 26.39 6.92 27.55
CA LEU A 512 27.61 7.66 27.22
C LEU A 512 27.76 8.91 28.09
N ARG A 513 26.69 9.69 28.34
CA ARG A 513 26.75 10.83 29.29
C ARG A 513 27.13 10.39 30.69
N MET A 514 26.56 9.30 31.20
CA MET A 514 26.92 8.75 32.50
C MET A 514 28.39 8.33 32.57
N VAL A 515 28.89 7.64 31.55
CA VAL A 515 30.31 7.22 31.49
C VAL A 515 31.24 8.42 31.35
N THR A 516 30.84 9.45 30.59
CA THR A 516 31.63 10.68 30.43
C THR A 516 31.68 11.48 31.73
N GLN A 517 30.58 11.55 32.49
CA GLN A 517 30.53 12.18 33.82
C GLN A 517 31.36 11.43 34.87
N LEU A 518 31.51 10.12 34.73
CA LEU A 518 32.35 9.29 35.60
C LEU A 518 33.85 9.37 35.24
N LEU A 519 34.18 9.75 34.00
CA LEU A 519 35.54 9.88 33.50
C LEU A 519 36.10 11.31 33.66
N GLU A 520 35.27 12.31 33.96
CA GLU A 520 35.76 13.64 34.35
C GLU A 520 36.29 13.60 35.79
N PRO A 521 37.54 14.03 36.04
CA PRO A 521 38.06 14.15 37.39
C PRO A 521 37.32 15.31 38.09
N ALA A 522 36.71 15.02 39.24
CA ALA A 522 36.04 16.03 40.05
C ALA A 522 36.98 17.23 40.29
N PRO A 523 36.54 18.48 40.02
CA PRO A 523 37.37 19.64 40.29
C PRO A 523 37.45 19.81 41.82
N GLY A 524 38.57 19.38 42.40
CA GLY A 524 38.90 19.72 43.80
C GLY A 524 39.36 18.60 44.73
N SER A 525 39.96 17.51 44.26
CA SER A 525 40.71 16.62 45.17
C SER A 525 42.21 16.71 44.89
N MET A 526 42.90 17.48 45.73
CA MET A 526 44.37 17.48 45.83
C MET A 526 44.83 16.17 46.49
N PRO A 527 45.97 15.58 46.06
CA PRO A 527 46.49 14.36 46.66
C PRO A 527 47.18 14.67 48.01
N VAL A 528 47.05 13.74 48.97
CA VAL A 528 47.96 13.60 50.12
C VAL A 528 48.91 12.46 49.80
#